data_AF-A0A2K0X5C1-F1
#
_entry.id   AF-A0A2K0X5C1-F1
#
_cell.length_a   1.000
_cell.length_b   1.000
_cell.length_c   1.000
_cell.angle_alpha   90.00
_cell.angle_beta   90.00
_cell.angle_gamma   90.00
#
_symmetry.space_group_name_H-M   'P 1'
#
loop_
_entity.id
_entity.type
_entity.pdbx_description
1 polymer ?
#
loop_
_entity_poly.entity_id
_entity_poly.type
_entity_poly.pdbx_seq_one_letter_code
_entity_poly.pdbx_strand_id
1 'polypeptide(L)'
;MSLTNVSIISAQCNNGRNAVAIGITNLLAHRLSTTIFRPYAHKDDAFTASLLKLTNSNTSVDNVIGVSDLEVEDNKEVVRGDIVASYNELLNKTQAQACVIITSDYTPVYDPDIFAFDAQISADLASPIFLVVSSKNRTSKQVLKTIDAQNARIVKESSKVIGIFVTDCNEKIGSEIIRDYTSQNCSNIEGKVSHIRNTPLWVLPEIDSNNIEQTIKTFEESVKEEDVLNALHQTFKRAITPYAFQYNLLGKAKENKKTIVLPEGQEDRILKAADYLLQRDIVNLIIVGERDSILERAEELNLDYICKASFQSMNDEAMLKHMITKLCELRAKKGLSEQEAREQLKDASYFGTMLVVLGQADGLVSGSINSTANTVRPALQVIKTKPGTKLVSGAFIMCFKDHVAIFADCAINPNPNAEQLADIAIQSANTAKAFGLDPKVGMLSYSTLGSGKGPDVDMVEEATRLVHEKAPDLQVVGSIQFDAAWSPTVASSKAKGNSIAGHVNVFVFPDLCAGNIAYKAVQRSSGALAVGPILQGLNKPVNDLSRGALVQDIINTVALTAIEAQSK
;
A
#
# COMPACT_ATOMS: atom_id res chain seq x y z
N MET A 1 -5.14 -15.35 -15.92
CA MET A 1 -4.34 -16.25 -15.06
C MET A 1 -3.66 -15.39 -14.02
N SER A 2 -3.52 -15.85 -12.78
CA SER A 2 -2.74 -15.12 -11.77
C SER A 2 -1.27 -15.13 -12.16
N LEU A 3 -0.61 -13.97 -12.11
CA LEU A 3 0.84 -13.85 -12.31
C LEU A 3 1.60 -14.79 -11.36
N THR A 4 2.54 -15.57 -11.90
CA THR A 4 3.51 -16.35 -11.12
C THR A 4 4.78 -15.53 -10.94
N ASN A 5 4.99 -14.94 -9.76
CA ASN A 5 6.22 -14.21 -9.45
C ASN A 5 7.01 -14.91 -8.34
N VAL A 6 8.33 -14.73 -8.35
CA VAL A 6 9.21 -15.21 -7.28
C VAL A 6 10.45 -14.32 -7.16
N SER A 7 10.82 -14.01 -5.92
CA SER A 7 12.04 -13.28 -5.59
C SER A 7 13.14 -14.26 -5.21
N ILE A 8 14.32 -14.09 -5.79
CA ILE A 8 15.49 -14.91 -5.47
C ILE A 8 16.46 -14.04 -4.67
N ILE A 9 16.55 -14.30 -3.37
CA ILE A 9 17.35 -13.48 -2.44
C ILE A 9 18.41 -14.31 -1.72
N SER A 10 19.51 -13.67 -1.39
CA SER A 10 20.64 -14.24 -0.66
C SER A 10 21.25 -13.16 0.22
N ALA A 11 21.66 -13.48 1.44
CA ALA A 11 22.44 -12.54 2.26
C ALA A 11 23.92 -12.46 1.85
N GLN A 12 24.32 -13.24 0.85
CA GLN A 12 25.68 -13.31 0.34
C GLN A 12 25.64 -13.04 -1.16
N CYS A 13 26.33 -12.00 -1.61
CA CYS A 13 26.52 -11.71 -3.03
C CYS A 13 27.43 -12.79 -3.64
N ASN A 14 26.82 -13.89 -4.10
CA ASN A 14 27.53 -15.07 -4.58
C ASN A 14 26.92 -15.54 -5.91
N ASN A 15 27.77 -16.08 -6.79
CA ASN A 15 27.39 -16.74 -8.05
C ASN A 15 26.22 -17.73 -7.89
N GLY A 16 26.07 -18.35 -6.72
CA GLY A 16 24.96 -19.26 -6.44
C GLY A 16 23.57 -18.65 -6.65
N ARG A 17 23.37 -17.37 -6.26
CA ARG A 17 22.07 -16.69 -6.50
C ARG A 17 21.79 -16.56 -8.00
N ASN A 18 22.81 -16.15 -8.75
CA ASN A 18 22.72 -15.94 -10.20
C ASN A 18 22.51 -17.26 -10.94
N ALA A 19 23.15 -18.34 -10.50
CA ALA A 19 22.92 -19.68 -11.05
C ALA A 19 21.47 -20.13 -10.86
N VAL A 20 20.90 -19.94 -9.67
CA VAL A 20 19.48 -20.23 -9.40
C VAL A 20 18.58 -19.35 -10.25
N ALA A 21 18.90 -18.05 -10.40
CA ALA A 21 18.14 -17.14 -11.25
C ALA A 21 18.11 -17.56 -12.72
N ILE A 22 19.26 -17.98 -13.27
CA ILE A 22 19.37 -18.52 -14.63
C ILE A 22 18.48 -19.76 -14.78
N GLY A 23 18.61 -20.72 -13.87
CA GLY A 23 17.85 -21.98 -13.91
C GLY A 23 16.33 -21.78 -13.83
N ILE A 24 15.87 -20.96 -12.88
CA ILE A 24 14.45 -20.64 -12.71
C ILE A 24 13.89 -19.85 -13.90
N THR A 25 14.64 -18.87 -14.41
CA THR A 25 14.20 -18.09 -15.58
C THR A 25 14.04 -18.98 -16.80
N ASN A 26 15.05 -19.82 -17.08
CA ASN A 26 15.00 -20.78 -18.18
C ASN A 26 13.81 -21.73 -18.04
N LEU A 27 13.62 -22.34 -16.86
CA LEU A 27 12.52 -23.26 -16.57
C LEU A 27 11.16 -22.61 -16.84
N LEU A 28 10.92 -21.41 -16.31
CA LEU A 28 9.64 -20.71 -16.48
C LEU A 28 9.40 -20.29 -17.93
N ALA A 29 10.43 -19.83 -18.65
CA ALA A 29 10.33 -19.42 -20.04
C ALA A 29 9.94 -20.56 -21.01
N HIS A 30 10.19 -21.82 -20.63
CA HIS A 30 9.72 -22.98 -21.41
C HIS A 30 8.21 -23.25 -21.27
N ARG A 31 7.56 -22.71 -20.23
CA ARG A 31 6.15 -23.01 -19.90
C ARG A 31 5.22 -21.82 -20.03
N LEU A 32 5.73 -20.64 -19.68
CA LEU A 32 4.95 -19.41 -19.50
C LEU A 32 5.63 -18.26 -20.23
N SER A 33 4.82 -17.26 -20.63
CA SER A 33 5.39 -15.96 -20.98
C SER A 33 6.08 -15.39 -19.75
N THR A 34 7.41 -15.30 -19.77
CA THR A 34 8.26 -15.03 -18.61
C THR A 34 9.10 -13.80 -18.88
N THR A 35 9.10 -12.88 -17.92
CA THR A 35 10.01 -11.72 -17.85
C THR A 35 10.90 -11.82 -16.61
N ILE A 36 11.88 -10.93 -16.50
CA ILE A 36 12.63 -10.69 -15.26
C ILE A 36 12.40 -9.27 -14.77
N PHE A 37 12.55 -9.06 -13.46
CA PHE A 37 12.59 -7.73 -12.88
C PHE A 37 13.78 -7.60 -11.94
N ARG A 38 14.45 -6.47 -12.04
CA ARG A 38 15.65 -6.10 -11.31
C ARG A 38 15.29 -4.88 -10.47
N PRO A 39 14.85 -5.04 -9.20
CA PRO A 39 14.38 -3.92 -8.39
C PRO A 39 15.36 -2.75 -8.38
N TYR A 40 16.64 -3.07 -8.25
CA TYR A 40 17.72 -2.13 -8.47
C TYR A 40 18.91 -2.83 -9.13
N ALA A 41 19.60 -2.12 -10.01
CA ALA A 41 20.79 -2.58 -10.70
C ALA A 41 21.54 -1.41 -11.33
N HIS A 42 22.82 -1.59 -11.60
CA HIS A 42 23.55 -0.68 -12.47
C HIS A 42 22.98 -0.74 -13.90
N LYS A 43 22.91 0.38 -14.62
CA LYS A 43 22.27 0.45 -15.96
C LYS A 43 22.92 -0.47 -17.00
N ASP A 44 24.25 -0.61 -16.94
CA ASP A 44 25.04 -1.48 -17.82
C ASP A 44 25.26 -2.90 -17.26
N ASP A 45 24.34 -3.42 -16.45
CA ASP A 45 24.49 -4.74 -15.83
C ASP A 45 24.48 -5.89 -16.86
N ALA A 46 25.65 -6.47 -17.10
CA ALA A 46 25.86 -7.58 -18.02
C ALA A 46 25.07 -8.85 -17.62
N PHE A 47 24.80 -9.03 -16.32
CA PHE A 47 24.02 -10.15 -15.84
C PHE A 47 22.53 -9.99 -16.21
N THR A 48 21.96 -8.79 -16.05
CA THR A 48 20.61 -8.46 -16.51
C THR A 48 20.45 -8.73 -18.01
N ALA A 49 21.40 -8.29 -18.83
CA ALA A 49 21.38 -8.54 -20.28
C ALA A 49 21.44 -10.05 -20.61
N SER A 50 22.16 -10.82 -19.80
CA SER A 50 22.28 -12.29 -19.95
C SER A 50 20.99 -13.01 -19.57
N LEU A 51 20.36 -12.63 -18.45
CA LEU A 51 19.07 -13.17 -18.04
C LEU A 51 17.96 -12.86 -19.03
N LEU A 52 17.93 -11.64 -19.59
CA LEU A 52 16.93 -11.25 -20.58
C LEU A 52 16.92 -12.17 -21.81
N LYS A 53 18.09 -12.69 -22.23
CA LYS A 53 18.18 -13.65 -23.36
C LYS A 53 17.46 -14.97 -23.09
N LEU A 54 17.24 -15.32 -21.82
CA LEU A 54 16.50 -16.52 -21.40
C LEU A 54 15.00 -16.28 -21.31
N THR A 55 14.57 -15.01 -21.30
CA THR A 55 13.15 -14.65 -21.25
C THR A 55 12.51 -14.72 -22.63
N ASN A 56 11.18 -14.80 -22.67
CA ASN A 56 10.40 -14.78 -23.92
C ASN A 56 9.43 -13.58 -23.98
N SER A 57 9.55 -12.64 -23.02
CA SER A 57 8.88 -11.34 -23.05
C SER A 57 9.79 -10.32 -23.76
N ASN A 58 9.42 -9.86 -24.95
CA ASN A 58 10.21 -8.90 -25.71
C ASN A 58 10.34 -7.55 -24.95
N THR A 59 11.44 -7.35 -24.22
CA THR A 59 11.72 -6.13 -23.45
C THR A 59 13.21 -5.78 -23.45
N SER A 60 13.56 -4.57 -23.00
CA SER A 60 14.92 -4.05 -22.90
C SER A 60 15.44 -4.03 -21.46
N VAL A 61 16.76 -3.94 -21.30
CA VAL A 61 17.44 -3.81 -19.99
C VAL A 61 16.86 -2.65 -19.17
N ASP A 62 16.70 -1.47 -19.78
CA ASP A 62 16.17 -0.29 -19.10
C ASP A 62 14.74 -0.48 -18.55
N ASN A 63 13.92 -1.33 -19.16
CA ASN A 63 12.55 -1.55 -18.69
C ASN A 63 12.48 -2.54 -17.52
N VAL A 64 13.48 -3.42 -17.38
CA VAL A 64 13.48 -4.44 -16.32
C VAL A 64 14.18 -3.97 -15.06
N ILE A 65 14.94 -2.89 -15.12
CA ILE A 65 15.58 -2.26 -13.96
C ILE A 65 14.61 -1.24 -13.36
N GLY A 66 14.32 -1.38 -12.06
CA GLY A 66 13.41 -0.50 -11.34
C GLY A 66 14.01 0.87 -11.08
N VAL A 67 15.14 0.90 -10.36
CA VAL A 67 15.94 2.09 -10.05
C VAL A 67 17.44 1.76 -10.17
N SER A 68 18.30 2.77 -10.19
CA SER A 68 19.74 2.54 -10.08
C SER A 68 20.15 2.14 -8.66
N ASP A 69 21.25 1.41 -8.55
CA ASP A 69 21.91 1.09 -7.29
C ASP A 69 22.34 2.35 -6.50
N LEU A 70 22.80 3.39 -7.19
CA LEU A 70 23.12 4.69 -6.58
C LEU A 70 21.92 5.34 -5.88
N GLU A 71 20.72 5.26 -6.47
CA GLU A 71 19.49 5.80 -5.86
C GLU A 71 19.12 5.04 -4.57
N VAL A 72 19.39 3.73 -4.52
CA VAL A 72 19.16 2.92 -3.31
C VAL A 72 20.10 3.32 -2.18
N GLU A 73 21.36 3.65 -2.50
CA GLU A 73 22.34 4.12 -1.53
C GLU A 73 21.93 5.45 -0.89
N ASP A 74 21.42 6.37 -1.70
CA ASP A 74 21.01 7.69 -1.23
C ASP A 74 19.75 7.65 -0.35
N ASN A 75 18.73 6.85 -0.73
CA ASN A 75 17.48 6.78 0.04
C ASN A 75 16.64 5.51 -0.18
N LYS A 76 16.98 4.43 0.54
CA LYS A 76 16.27 3.14 0.55
C LYS A 76 14.75 3.24 0.75
N GLU A 77 14.25 4.13 1.60
CA GLU A 77 12.81 4.17 1.90
C GLU A 77 12.00 4.90 0.83
N VAL A 78 12.61 5.84 0.11
CA VAL A 78 11.93 6.55 -0.99
C VAL A 78 11.84 5.68 -2.22
N VAL A 79 12.93 4.99 -2.58
CA VAL A 79 13.00 4.23 -3.84
C VAL A 79 12.02 3.04 -3.90
N ARG A 80 11.54 2.54 -2.77
CA ARG A 80 10.61 1.39 -2.74
C ARG A 80 9.32 1.68 -3.50
N GLY A 81 8.82 2.93 -3.43
CA GLY A 81 7.65 3.34 -4.20
C GLY A 81 7.91 3.30 -5.71
N ASP A 82 9.07 3.77 -6.14
CA ASP A 82 9.48 3.76 -7.55
C ASP A 82 9.73 2.34 -8.06
N ILE A 83 10.32 1.46 -7.23
CA ILE A 83 10.50 0.03 -7.54
C ILE A 83 9.15 -0.65 -7.80
N VAL A 84 8.17 -0.45 -6.92
CA VAL A 84 6.82 -1.00 -7.10
C VAL A 84 6.18 -0.44 -8.37
N ALA A 85 6.42 0.84 -8.68
CA ALA A 85 5.90 1.44 -9.90
C ALA A 85 6.48 0.83 -11.18
N SER A 86 7.81 0.77 -11.28
CA SER A 86 8.52 0.18 -12.41
C SER A 86 8.16 -1.29 -12.62
N TYR A 87 7.98 -2.05 -11.53
CA TYR A 87 7.57 -3.46 -11.60
C TYR A 87 6.23 -3.63 -12.32
N ASN A 88 5.23 -2.85 -11.91
CA ASN A 88 3.89 -2.96 -12.48
C ASN A 88 3.82 -2.39 -13.90
N GLU A 89 4.56 -1.33 -14.21
CA GLU A 89 4.71 -0.84 -15.59
C GLU A 89 5.31 -1.90 -16.51
N LEU A 90 6.36 -2.61 -16.05
CA LEU A 90 6.93 -3.73 -16.78
C LEU A 90 5.89 -4.84 -17.02
N LEU A 91 5.15 -5.25 -16.00
CA LEU A 91 4.13 -6.30 -16.14
C LEU A 91 3.03 -5.88 -17.11
N ASN A 92 2.57 -4.64 -17.04
CA ASN A 92 1.57 -4.11 -17.96
C ASN A 92 2.09 -4.04 -19.40
N LYS A 93 3.36 -3.69 -19.59
CA LYS A 93 4.00 -3.62 -20.91
C LYS A 93 4.23 -5.00 -21.52
N THR A 94 4.68 -5.95 -20.71
CA THR A 94 5.07 -7.30 -21.18
C THR A 94 3.90 -8.27 -21.24
N GLN A 95 2.85 -8.05 -20.43
CA GLN A 95 1.75 -9.00 -20.22
C GLN A 95 2.26 -10.39 -19.82
N ALA A 96 3.42 -10.46 -19.17
CA ALA A 96 4.06 -11.70 -18.78
C ALA A 96 3.20 -12.49 -17.78
N GLN A 97 3.15 -13.80 -17.96
CA GLN A 97 2.48 -14.75 -17.06
C GLN A 97 3.37 -15.11 -15.87
N ALA A 98 4.69 -14.99 -16.01
CA ALA A 98 5.66 -15.20 -14.94
C ALA A 98 6.71 -14.09 -14.86
N CYS A 99 7.20 -13.80 -13.65
CA CYS A 99 8.25 -12.81 -13.42
C CYS A 99 9.25 -13.28 -12.35
N VAL A 100 10.52 -13.39 -12.72
CA VAL A 100 11.60 -13.68 -11.77
C VAL A 100 12.25 -12.38 -11.31
N ILE A 101 12.26 -12.17 -9.99
CA ILE A 101 12.77 -10.94 -9.37
C ILE A 101 14.13 -11.21 -8.74
N ILE A 102 15.17 -10.48 -9.16
CA ILE A 102 16.53 -10.62 -8.64
C ILE A 102 17.16 -9.24 -8.37
N THR A 103 17.75 -9.04 -7.21
CA THR A 103 18.39 -7.76 -6.82
C THR A 103 19.87 -7.68 -7.25
N SER A 104 20.51 -6.51 -7.11
CA SER A 104 21.90 -6.32 -7.58
C SER A 104 22.93 -7.18 -6.84
N ASP A 105 23.97 -7.61 -7.56
CA ASP A 105 25.22 -8.13 -6.96
C ASP A 105 26.18 -7.00 -6.61
N TYR A 106 25.98 -5.83 -7.23
CA TYR A 106 26.82 -4.67 -7.03
C TYR A 106 26.26 -3.83 -5.88
N THR A 107 27.05 -3.75 -4.81
CA THR A 107 26.97 -2.71 -3.80
C THR A 107 28.42 -2.27 -3.53
N PRO A 108 28.83 -1.05 -3.93
CA PRO A 108 30.19 -0.54 -3.71
C PRO A 108 30.52 -0.37 -2.21
N VAL A 109 29.48 -0.40 -1.36
CA VAL A 109 29.55 -0.33 0.10
C VAL A 109 29.01 -1.61 0.72
N TYR A 110 29.66 -2.12 1.76
CA TYR A 110 29.12 -3.22 2.55
C TYR A 110 27.94 -2.72 3.40
N ASP A 111 26.73 -3.13 3.01
CA ASP A 111 25.49 -2.75 3.67
C ASP A 111 24.88 -3.95 4.41
N PRO A 112 24.92 -3.98 5.76
CA PRO A 112 24.40 -5.09 6.52
C PRO A 112 22.86 -5.21 6.46
N ASP A 113 22.16 -4.17 6.03
CA ASP A 113 20.70 -4.15 5.93
C ASP A 113 20.17 -4.56 4.56
N ILE A 114 21.04 -4.77 3.56
CA ILE A 114 20.62 -5.05 2.18
C ILE A 114 19.73 -6.29 2.06
N PHE A 115 20.03 -7.35 2.84
CA PHE A 115 19.22 -8.56 2.85
C PHE A 115 17.80 -8.31 3.38
N ALA A 116 17.66 -7.43 4.38
CA ALA A 116 16.36 -7.05 4.90
C ALA A 116 15.60 -6.18 3.90
N PHE A 117 16.31 -5.29 3.21
CA PHE A 117 15.77 -4.46 2.16
C PHE A 117 15.22 -5.30 0.98
N ASP A 118 15.96 -6.32 0.54
CA ASP A 118 15.50 -7.26 -0.48
C ASP A 118 14.24 -8.04 -0.07
N ALA A 119 14.15 -8.41 1.21
CA ALA A 119 12.95 -9.05 1.76
C ALA A 119 11.75 -8.08 1.80
N GLN A 120 11.99 -6.80 2.13
CA GLN A 120 10.97 -5.75 2.11
C GLN A 120 10.45 -5.47 0.69
N ILE A 121 11.35 -5.33 -0.29
CA ILE A 121 10.97 -5.22 -1.71
C ILE A 121 10.12 -6.43 -2.11
N SER A 122 10.54 -7.64 -1.74
CA SER A 122 9.77 -8.85 -2.06
C SER A 122 8.36 -8.82 -1.47
N ALA A 123 8.21 -8.30 -0.25
CA ALA A 123 6.89 -8.09 0.36
C ALA A 123 6.07 -7.03 -0.40
N ASP A 124 6.67 -5.91 -0.81
CA ASP A 124 6.01 -4.85 -1.58
C ASP A 124 5.54 -5.32 -2.97
N LEU A 125 6.32 -6.18 -3.62
CA LEU A 125 5.97 -6.77 -4.91
C LEU A 125 5.03 -7.98 -4.77
N ALA A 126 4.59 -8.28 -3.55
CA ALA A 126 3.79 -9.46 -3.22
C ALA A 126 4.37 -10.75 -3.81
N SER A 127 5.69 -10.87 -3.73
CA SER A 127 6.49 -11.94 -4.32
C SER A 127 7.01 -12.88 -3.21
N PRO A 128 6.67 -14.17 -3.25
CA PRO A 128 7.26 -15.15 -2.35
C PRO A 128 8.75 -15.37 -2.69
N ILE A 129 9.49 -15.95 -1.77
CA ILE A 129 10.94 -16.01 -1.84
C ILE A 129 11.47 -17.43 -2.08
N PHE A 130 12.39 -17.55 -3.03
CA PHE A 130 13.42 -18.57 -3.04
C PHE A 130 14.68 -18.07 -2.34
N LEU A 131 15.00 -18.71 -1.21
CA LEU A 131 16.15 -18.35 -0.39
C LEU A 131 17.38 -19.12 -0.89
N VAL A 132 18.45 -18.39 -1.22
CA VAL A 132 19.71 -19.00 -1.65
C VAL A 132 20.75 -18.88 -0.53
N VAL A 133 21.39 -19.99 -0.17
CA VAL A 133 22.42 -20.07 0.86
C VAL A 133 23.61 -20.86 0.35
N SER A 134 24.80 -20.28 0.37
CA SER A 134 26.01 -21.02 0.03
C SER A 134 26.42 -21.97 1.16
N SER A 135 26.98 -23.14 0.83
CA SER A 135 27.63 -24.06 1.78
C SER A 135 29.15 -23.93 1.80
N LYS A 136 29.73 -22.99 1.03
CA LYS A 136 31.18 -22.83 0.92
C LYS A 136 31.81 -22.69 2.30
N ASN A 137 32.77 -23.57 2.60
CA ASN A 137 33.51 -23.67 3.86
C ASN A 137 32.63 -23.79 5.13
N ARG A 138 31.45 -24.41 5.02
CA ARG A 138 30.49 -24.56 6.13
C ARG A 138 30.06 -26.01 6.34
N THR A 139 29.73 -26.33 7.58
CA THR A 139 29.10 -27.60 7.98
C THR A 139 27.59 -27.57 7.75
N SER A 140 26.94 -28.74 7.65
CA SER A 140 25.47 -28.85 7.52
C SER A 140 24.73 -28.04 8.59
N LYS A 141 25.14 -28.19 9.86
CA LYS A 141 24.55 -27.47 10.99
C LYS A 141 24.69 -25.95 10.90
N GLN A 142 25.79 -25.44 10.35
CA GLN A 142 25.97 -24.00 10.15
C GLN A 142 25.05 -23.48 9.05
N VAL A 143 24.92 -24.21 7.93
CA VAL A 143 24.02 -23.85 6.83
C VAL A 143 22.57 -23.80 7.32
N LEU A 144 22.11 -24.82 8.06
CA LEU A 144 20.74 -24.86 8.59
C LEU A 144 20.45 -23.70 9.57
N LYS A 145 21.41 -23.35 10.44
CA LYS A 145 21.28 -22.17 11.32
C LYS A 145 21.19 -20.86 10.53
N THR A 146 21.93 -20.74 9.42
CA THR A 146 21.84 -19.57 8.54
C THR A 146 20.47 -19.48 7.88
N ILE A 147 19.95 -20.61 7.39
CA ILE A 147 18.60 -20.70 6.81
C ILE A 147 17.53 -20.24 7.81
N ASP A 148 17.55 -20.75 9.05
CA ASP A 148 16.60 -20.36 10.10
C ASP A 148 16.69 -18.86 10.43
N ALA A 149 17.90 -18.31 10.53
CA ALA A 149 18.12 -16.90 10.86
C ALA A 149 17.63 -15.97 9.73
N GLN A 150 17.90 -16.32 8.48
CA GLN A 150 17.45 -15.58 7.31
C GLN A 150 15.93 -15.65 7.15
N ASN A 151 15.32 -16.82 7.37
CA ASN A 151 13.88 -16.96 7.36
C ASN A 151 13.18 -16.15 8.45
N ALA A 152 13.73 -16.13 9.66
CA ALA A 152 13.20 -15.28 10.73
C ALA A 152 13.18 -13.80 10.31
N ARG A 153 14.19 -13.35 9.55
CA ARG A 153 14.21 -11.98 9.02
C ARG A 153 13.17 -11.79 7.92
N ILE A 154 13.06 -12.72 6.97
CA ILE A 154 12.08 -12.65 5.87
C ILE A 154 10.63 -12.59 6.40
N VAL A 155 10.31 -13.45 7.38
CA VAL A 155 8.98 -13.47 8.02
C VAL A 155 8.71 -12.15 8.74
N LYS A 156 9.73 -11.55 9.37
CA LYS A 156 9.61 -10.24 10.03
C LYS A 156 9.30 -9.12 9.04
N GLU A 157 9.81 -9.19 7.82
CA GLU A 157 9.51 -8.22 6.75
C GLU A 157 8.23 -8.58 5.96
N SER A 158 7.41 -9.51 6.45
CA SER A 158 6.10 -9.88 5.86
C SER A 158 6.15 -10.58 4.51
N SER A 159 7.24 -11.32 4.23
CA SER A 159 7.30 -12.23 3.09
C SER A 159 7.42 -13.70 3.55
N LYS A 160 7.42 -14.64 2.59
CA LYS A 160 7.41 -16.09 2.85
C LYS A 160 8.42 -16.80 1.97
N VAL A 161 9.22 -17.67 2.58
CA VAL A 161 10.08 -18.61 1.85
C VAL A 161 9.26 -19.80 1.36
N ILE A 162 9.26 -20.03 0.05
CA ILE A 162 8.56 -21.16 -0.61
C ILE A 162 9.52 -22.22 -1.15
N GLY A 163 10.83 -21.95 -1.14
CA GLY A 163 11.87 -22.88 -1.55
C GLY A 163 13.25 -22.43 -1.10
N ILE A 164 14.16 -23.39 -0.88
CA ILE A 164 15.53 -23.14 -0.42
C ILE A 164 16.50 -23.77 -1.41
N PHE A 165 17.47 -23.00 -1.88
CA PHE A 165 18.56 -23.48 -2.72
C PHE A 165 19.86 -23.37 -1.94
N VAL A 166 20.53 -24.50 -1.72
CA VAL A 166 21.86 -24.54 -1.11
C VAL A 166 22.90 -24.75 -2.19
N THR A 167 23.78 -23.79 -2.40
CA THR A 167 24.79 -23.80 -3.49
C THR A 167 26.18 -24.12 -2.97
N ASP A 168 27.13 -24.40 -3.87
CA ASP A 168 28.53 -24.70 -3.52
C ASP A 168 28.69 -26.00 -2.71
N CYS A 169 27.82 -26.98 -2.96
CA CYS A 169 27.83 -28.26 -2.28
C CYS A 169 28.72 -29.28 -3.00
N ASN A 170 29.63 -29.92 -2.27
CA ASN A 170 30.16 -31.21 -2.69
C ASN A 170 29.17 -32.35 -2.34
N GLU A 171 29.36 -33.54 -2.91
CA GLU A 171 28.44 -34.67 -2.70
C GLU A 171 28.22 -35.02 -1.21
N LYS A 172 29.30 -34.94 -0.41
CA LYS A 172 29.26 -35.26 1.01
C LYS A 172 28.42 -34.24 1.79
N ILE A 173 28.73 -32.96 1.65
CA ILE A 173 28.04 -31.89 2.39
C ILE A 173 26.59 -31.77 1.95
N GLY A 174 26.30 -31.97 0.65
CA GLY A 174 24.94 -31.96 0.13
C GLY A 174 24.07 -33.06 0.75
N SER A 175 24.60 -34.28 0.79
CA SER A 175 23.93 -35.42 1.43
C SER A 175 23.71 -35.20 2.93
N GLU A 176 24.70 -34.63 3.63
CA GLU A 176 24.59 -34.28 5.05
C GLU A 176 23.51 -33.22 5.30
N ILE A 177 23.43 -32.18 4.45
CA ILE A 177 22.41 -31.12 4.56
C ILE A 177 21.01 -31.67 4.36
N ILE A 178 20.79 -32.47 3.30
CA ILE A 178 19.48 -33.07 3.02
C ILE A 178 19.04 -33.96 4.19
N ARG A 179 19.95 -34.80 4.70
CA ARG A 179 19.67 -35.69 5.84
C ARG A 179 19.32 -34.91 7.10
N ASP A 180 20.13 -33.90 7.44
CA ASP A 180 19.95 -33.13 8.66
C ASP A 180 18.68 -32.26 8.60
N TYR A 181 18.37 -31.68 7.43
CA TYR A 181 17.13 -30.92 7.19
C TYR A 181 15.88 -31.80 7.32
N THR A 182 15.91 -32.98 6.68
CA THR A 182 14.80 -33.95 6.75
C THR A 182 14.58 -34.42 8.19
N SER A 183 15.67 -34.67 8.93
CA SER A 183 15.60 -35.09 10.33
C SER A 183 14.98 -34.02 11.24
N GLN A 184 15.29 -32.74 11.00
CA GLN A 184 14.69 -31.62 11.75
C GLN A 184 13.19 -31.51 11.47
N ASN A 185 12.76 -31.69 10.23
CA ASN A 185 11.35 -31.65 9.85
C ASN A 185 10.53 -32.80 10.47
N CYS A 186 11.12 -33.97 10.68
CA CYS A 186 10.48 -35.11 11.35
C CYS A 186 10.40 -34.96 12.88
N SER A 187 11.17 -34.04 13.48
CA SER A 187 11.18 -33.83 14.93
C SER A 187 10.10 -32.83 15.35
N ASN A 188 9.13 -33.27 16.18
CA ASN A 188 8.05 -32.44 16.76
C ASN A 188 8.56 -31.42 17.79
N ILE A 189 9.42 -30.48 17.39
CA ILE A 189 9.86 -29.38 18.27
C ILE A 189 8.83 -28.24 18.13
N GLU A 190 7.78 -28.25 18.94
CA GLU A 190 6.82 -27.15 19.00
C GLU A 190 7.50 -25.87 19.53
N GLY A 191 7.25 -24.71 18.88
CA GLY A 191 7.40 -23.41 19.55
C GLY A 191 8.30 -22.34 18.93
N LYS A 192 8.95 -22.53 17.76
CA LYS A 192 9.68 -21.42 17.10
C LYS A 192 9.13 -21.10 15.72
N VAL A 193 8.58 -19.90 15.58
CA VAL A 193 8.08 -19.29 14.32
C VAL A 193 9.19 -19.17 13.25
N SER A 194 10.47 -19.25 13.65
CA SER A 194 11.63 -19.12 12.76
C SER A 194 11.99 -20.38 11.95
N HIS A 195 11.51 -21.56 12.33
CA HIS A 195 11.91 -22.81 11.66
C HIS A 195 11.12 -23.02 10.36
N ILE A 196 11.85 -23.20 9.26
CA ILE A 196 11.25 -23.51 7.96
C ILE A 196 10.86 -25.00 7.93
N ARG A 197 9.58 -25.30 8.08
CA ARG A 197 9.03 -26.65 7.93
C ARG A 197 8.37 -26.86 6.58
N ASN A 198 8.56 -28.05 6.01
CA ASN A 198 7.88 -28.50 4.80
C ASN A 198 8.13 -27.62 3.57
N THR A 199 9.24 -26.89 3.53
CA THR A 199 9.67 -26.14 2.37
C THR A 199 10.66 -27.00 1.58
N PRO A 200 10.53 -27.12 0.25
CA PRO A 200 11.48 -27.87 -0.55
C PRO A 200 12.88 -27.26 -0.45
N LEU A 201 13.88 -28.14 -0.31
CA LEU A 201 15.29 -27.79 -0.26
C LEU A 201 16.01 -28.51 -1.40
N TRP A 202 16.65 -27.74 -2.26
CA TRP A 202 17.50 -28.25 -3.33
C TRP A 202 18.96 -27.96 -3.02
N VAL A 203 19.82 -28.89 -3.41
CA VAL A 203 21.26 -28.77 -3.27
C VAL A 203 21.88 -28.70 -4.66
N LEU A 204 22.74 -27.72 -4.87
CA LEU A 204 23.45 -27.50 -6.13
C LEU A 204 24.95 -27.54 -5.90
N PRO A 205 25.72 -28.08 -6.87
CA PRO A 205 27.17 -28.02 -6.83
C PRO A 205 27.68 -26.57 -6.95
N GLU A 206 29.01 -26.40 -6.95
CA GLU A 206 29.61 -25.11 -7.31
C GLU A 206 29.35 -24.86 -8.80
N ILE A 207 28.70 -23.74 -9.12
CA ILE A 207 28.29 -23.37 -10.49
C ILE A 207 28.91 -22.03 -10.84
N ASP A 208 29.54 -21.94 -12.01
CA ASP A 208 29.97 -20.68 -12.59
C ASP A 208 28.84 -20.04 -13.40
N SER A 209 28.22 -19.02 -12.82
CA SER A 209 27.11 -18.29 -13.45
C SER A 209 27.52 -17.51 -14.71
N ASN A 210 28.81 -17.38 -15.02
CA ASN A 210 29.26 -16.76 -16.28
C ASN A 210 29.02 -17.65 -17.50
N ASN A 211 28.93 -18.97 -17.30
CA ASN A 211 28.60 -19.91 -18.36
C ASN A 211 27.13 -20.35 -18.24
N ILE A 212 26.25 -19.66 -18.98
CA ILE A 212 24.79 -19.86 -18.93
C ILE A 212 24.41 -21.29 -19.33
N GLU A 213 24.98 -21.82 -20.41
CA GLU A 213 24.64 -23.16 -20.94
C GLU A 213 24.99 -24.26 -19.93
N GLN A 214 26.19 -24.19 -19.35
CA GLN A 214 26.62 -25.13 -18.32
C GLN A 214 25.80 -24.97 -17.04
N THR A 215 25.45 -23.73 -16.67
CA THR A 215 24.61 -23.42 -15.51
C THR A 215 23.23 -24.06 -15.65
N ILE A 216 22.57 -23.89 -16.80
CA ILE A 216 21.25 -24.47 -17.08
C ILE A 216 21.32 -25.99 -16.96
N LYS A 217 22.27 -26.63 -17.63
CA LYS A 217 22.44 -28.09 -17.58
C LYS A 217 22.62 -28.60 -16.15
N THR A 218 23.51 -27.96 -15.39
CA THR A 218 23.81 -28.38 -14.01
C THR A 218 22.59 -28.17 -13.09
N PHE A 219 21.82 -27.10 -13.33
CA PHE A 219 20.59 -26.83 -12.60
C PHE A 219 19.52 -27.90 -12.89
N GLU A 220 19.29 -28.24 -14.15
CA GLU A 220 18.31 -29.26 -14.58
C GLU A 220 18.67 -30.67 -14.06
N GLU A 221 19.96 -31.00 -13.95
CA GLU A 221 20.42 -32.25 -13.35
C GLU A 221 20.17 -32.30 -11.83
N SER A 222 20.20 -31.15 -11.14
CA SER A 222 20.11 -31.04 -9.68
C SER A 222 18.68 -30.76 -9.18
N VAL A 223 17.83 -30.17 -10.01
CA VAL A 223 16.53 -29.63 -9.63
C VAL A 223 15.44 -30.15 -10.57
N LYS A 224 14.50 -30.92 -10.02
CA LYS A 224 13.35 -31.39 -10.79
C LYS A 224 12.37 -30.25 -11.06
N GLU A 225 11.98 -30.10 -12.31
CA GLU A 225 11.05 -29.04 -12.75
C GLU A 225 9.72 -29.06 -11.97
N GLU A 226 9.12 -30.23 -11.80
CA GLU A 226 7.82 -30.39 -11.12
C GLU A 226 7.86 -29.91 -9.66
N ASP A 227 8.98 -30.13 -8.97
CA ASP A 227 9.14 -29.71 -7.57
C ASP A 227 9.14 -28.18 -7.44
N VAL A 228 9.80 -27.50 -8.39
CA VAL A 228 9.84 -26.03 -8.45
C VAL A 228 8.46 -25.46 -8.75
N LEU A 229 7.76 -26.02 -9.74
CA LEU A 229 6.41 -25.59 -10.09
C LEU A 229 5.43 -25.79 -8.92
N ASN A 230 5.53 -26.92 -8.22
CA ASN A 230 4.74 -27.18 -7.02
C ASN A 230 5.04 -26.17 -5.90
N ALA A 231 6.30 -25.77 -5.73
CA ALA A 231 6.70 -24.73 -4.79
C ALA A 231 6.08 -23.36 -5.14
N LEU A 232 6.11 -22.99 -6.43
CA LEU A 232 5.53 -21.74 -6.94
C LEU A 232 3.99 -21.70 -6.83
N HIS A 233 3.33 -22.85 -6.92
CA HIS A 233 1.87 -22.95 -6.76
C HIS A 233 1.40 -22.98 -5.29
N GLN A 234 2.31 -23.00 -4.31
CA GLN A 234 1.91 -22.95 -2.91
C GLN A 234 1.11 -21.68 -2.62
N THR A 235 0.07 -21.80 -1.79
CA THR A 235 -0.74 -20.65 -1.39
C THR A 235 0.14 -19.64 -0.63
N PHE A 236 0.27 -18.45 -1.20
CA PHE A 236 0.92 -17.29 -0.60
C PHE A 236 -0.12 -16.22 -0.32
N LYS A 237 -0.34 -15.90 0.96
CA LYS A 237 -1.15 -14.76 1.35
C LYS A 237 -0.32 -13.50 1.13
N ARG A 238 -0.62 -12.77 0.07
CA ARG A 238 0.04 -11.50 -0.27
C ARG A 238 -0.13 -10.51 0.88
N ALA A 239 0.97 -10.07 1.47
CA ALA A 239 0.95 -8.94 2.39
C ALA A 239 0.56 -7.68 1.62
N ILE A 240 -0.23 -6.80 2.23
CA ILE A 240 -0.53 -5.49 1.68
C ILE A 240 0.37 -4.51 2.44
N THR A 241 1.58 -4.31 1.91
CA THR A 241 2.49 -3.31 2.46
C THR A 241 1.98 -1.90 2.13
N PRO A 242 2.46 -0.83 2.80
CA PRO A 242 2.07 0.54 2.48
C PRO A 242 2.36 0.90 1.03
N TYR A 243 3.51 0.50 0.49
CA TYR A 243 3.91 0.80 -0.89
C TYR A 243 3.07 0.03 -1.91
N ALA A 244 2.81 -1.26 -1.66
CA ALA A 244 1.90 -2.06 -2.49
C ALA A 244 0.49 -1.45 -2.49
N PHE A 245 0.00 -1.03 -1.33
CA PHE A 245 -1.30 -0.38 -1.20
C PHE A 245 -1.36 0.94 -1.95
N GLN A 246 -0.38 1.82 -1.74
CA GLN A 246 -0.26 3.11 -2.43
C GLN A 246 -0.21 2.94 -3.93
N TYR A 247 0.61 2.01 -4.44
CA TYR A 247 0.68 1.81 -5.88
C TYR A 247 -0.65 1.30 -6.46
N ASN A 248 -1.29 0.33 -5.80
CA ASN A 248 -2.62 -0.14 -6.19
C ASN A 248 -3.64 1.01 -6.19
N LEU A 249 -3.53 1.96 -5.27
CA LEU A 249 -4.33 3.18 -5.23
C LEU A 249 -4.09 4.04 -6.49
N LEU A 250 -2.83 4.32 -6.82
CA LEU A 250 -2.48 5.11 -8.02
C LEU A 250 -2.94 4.41 -9.32
N GLY A 251 -2.75 3.09 -9.40
CA GLY A 251 -3.19 2.27 -10.53
C GLY A 251 -4.71 2.34 -10.74
N LYS A 252 -5.50 2.12 -9.68
CA LYS A 252 -6.96 2.26 -9.74
C LYS A 252 -7.39 3.66 -10.15
N ALA A 253 -6.76 4.71 -9.61
CA ALA A 253 -7.06 6.09 -10.00
C ALA A 253 -6.81 6.34 -11.50
N LYS A 254 -5.75 5.75 -12.05
CA LYS A 254 -5.36 5.85 -13.46
C LYS A 254 -6.28 5.11 -14.44
N GLU A 255 -6.82 3.95 -14.04
CA GLU A 255 -7.71 3.13 -14.90
C GLU A 255 -8.95 3.88 -15.39
N ASN A 256 -9.52 4.76 -14.55
CA ASN A 256 -10.67 5.59 -14.88
C ASN A 256 -10.45 7.01 -14.36
N LYS A 257 -9.63 7.79 -15.07
CA LYS A 257 -9.19 9.11 -14.61
C LYS A 257 -10.36 10.02 -14.28
N LYS A 258 -10.26 10.65 -13.12
CA LYS A 258 -11.18 11.67 -12.62
C LYS A 258 -10.48 13.01 -12.55
N THR A 259 -11.27 14.07 -12.60
CA THR A 259 -10.80 15.45 -12.49
C THR A 259 -10.90 15.90 -11.04
N ILE A 260 -9.76 16.20 -10.41
CA ILE A 260 -9.66 16.63 -9.02
C ILE A 260 -9.25 18.10 -8.93
N VAL A 261 -9.96 18.87 -8.10
CA VAL A 261 -9.64 20.28 -7.83
C VAL A 261 -8.65 20.38 -6.68
N LEU A 262 -7.63 21.23 -6.88
CA LEU A 262 -6.64 21.62 -5.88
C LEU A 262 -6.75 23.13 -5.62
N PRO A 263 -7.45 23.56 -4.54
CA PRO A 263 -7.66 24.98 -4.25
C PRO A 263 -6.41 25.77 -3.87
N GLU A 264 -5.40 25.10 -3.35
CA GLU A 264 -4.21 25.71 -2.72
C GLU A 264 -3.06 25.81 -3.75
N GLY A 265 -3.35 26.40 -4.92
CA GLY A 265 -2.54 26.27 -6.12
C GLY A 265 -1.15 26.92 -6.14
N GLN A 266 -0.79 27.71 -5.12
CA GLN A 266 0.55 28.30 -4.98
C GLN A 266 1.40 27.60 -3.91
N GLU A 267 0.89 26.54 -3.30
CA GLU A 267 1.58 25.84 -2.23
C GLU A 267 2.55 24.79 -2.78
N ASP A 268 3.81 24.84 -2.34
CA ASP A 268 4.90 24.02 -2.91
C ASP A 268 4.64 22.51 -2.87
N ARG A 269 4.04 22.00 -1.78
CA ARG A 269 3.77 20.55 -1.65
C ARG A 269 2.62 20.13 -2.55
N ILE A 270 1.60 20.98 -2.71
CA ILE A 270 0.50 20.77 -3.66
C ILE A 270 1.05 20.72 -5.08
N LEU A 271 1.93 21.65 -5.47
CA LEU A 271 2.55 21.67 -6.79
C LEU A 271 3.44 20.44 -7.01
N LYS A 272 4.32 20.09 -6.06
CA LYS A 272 5.14 18.88 -6.17
C LYS A 272 4.31 17.60 -6.34
N ALA A 273 3.19 17.49 -5.61
CA ALA A 273 2.27 16.36 -5.74
C ALA A 273 1.54 16.38 -7.10
N ALA A 274 1.10 17.54 -7.55
CA ALA A 274 0.44 17.71 -8.85
C ALA A 274 1.37 17.32 -10.00
N ASP A 275 2.62 17.76 -9.96
CA ASP A 275 3.64 17.42 -10.96
C ASP A 275 3.83 15.91 -11.08
N TYR A 276 4.01 15.23 -9.93
CA TYR A 276 4.14 13.77 -9.87
C TYR A 276 2.94 13.05 -10.51
N LEU A 277 1.72 13.49 -10.18
CA LEU A 277 0.46 12.90 -10.67
C LEU A 277 0.26 13.14 -12.17
N LEU A 278 0.64 14.31 -12.68
CA LEU A 278 0.55 14.69 -14.11
C LEU A 278 1.64 14.03 -14.96
N GLN A 279 2.85 13.87 -14.40
CA GLN A 279 3.95 13.15 -15.04
C GLN A 279 3.54 11.71 -15.36
N ARG A 280 2.95 11.02 -14.37
CA ARG A 280 2.53 9.61 -14.46
C ARG A 280 1.12 9.42 -15.02
N ASP A 281 0.45 10.53 -15.35
CA ASP A 281 -0.85 10.54 -16.00
C ASP A 281 -1.91 9.78 -15.17
N ILE A 282 -1.96 10.06 -13.86
CA ILE A 282 -2.79 9.33 -12.87
C ILE A 282 -4.20 9.94 -12.75
N VAL A 283 -4.31 11.27 -12.76
CA VAL A 283 -5.57 12.02 -12.66
C VAL A 283 -5.53 13.27 -13.54
N ASN A 284 -6.70 13.83 -13.86
CA ASN A 284 -6.78 15.19 -14.37
C ASN A 284 -6.83 16.16 -13.19
N LEU A 285 -6.18 17.31 -13.30
CA LEU A 285 -6.15 18.31 -12.23
C LEU A 285 -6.69 19.66 -12.70
N ILE A 286 -7.48 20.29 -11.83
CA ILE A 286 -7.81 21.72 -11.90
C ILE A 286 -7.13 22.40 -10.71
N ILE A 287 -6.16 23.26 -10.99
CA ILE A 287 -5.48 24.05 -9.95
C ILE A 287 -6.12 25.43 -9.91
N VAL A 288 -6.60 25.84 -8.72
CA VAL A 288 -7.23 27.15 -8.53
C VAL A 288 -6.16 28.22 -8.33
N GLY A 289 -6.24 29.28 -9.11
CA GLY A 289 -5.32 30.41 -9.08
C GLY A 289 -4.99 30.95 -10.47
N GLU A 290 -4.14 31.97 -10.52
CA GLU A 290 -3.67 32.57 -11.77
C GLU A 290 -2.63 31.69 -12.43
N ARG A 291 -2.84 31.36 -13.72
CA ARG A 291 -2.01 30.43 -14.48
C ARG A 291 -0.52 30.81 -14.46
N ASP A 292 -0.22 32.07 -14.80
CA ASP A 292 1.16 32.51 -14.98
C ASP A 292 1.93 32.47 -13.65
N SER A 293 1.31 32.90 -12.54
CA SER A 293 1.92 32.83 -11.21
C SER A 293 2.17 31.39 -10.74
N ILE A 294 1.27 30.45 -11.07
CA ILE A 294 1.45 29.04 -10.71
C ILE A 294 2.60 28.42 -11.53
N LEU A 295 2.68 28.73 -12.83
CA LEU A 295 3.75 28.23 -13.70
C LEU A 295 5.12 28.81 -13.33
N GLU A 296 5.18 30.10 -12.99
CA GLU A 296 6.40 30.73 -12.48
C GLU A 296 6.89 30.02 -11.20
N ARG A 297 5.99 29.76 -10.25
CA ARG A 297 6.35 29.00 -9.03
C ARG A 297 6.77 27.56 -9.33
N ALA A 298 6.15 26.91 -10.31
CA ALA A 298 6.53 25.57 -10.74
C ALA A 298 7.94 25.53 -11.36
N GLU A 299 8.30 26.55 -12.15
CA GLU A 299 9.64 26.70 -12.72
C GLU A 299 10.71 26.88 -11.63
N GLU A 300 10.45 27.73 -10.62
CA GLU A 300 11.33 27.88 -9.45
C GLU A 300 11.57 26.58 -8.68
N LEU A 301 10.59 25.68 -8.70
CA LEU A 301 10.63 24.36 -8.05
C LEU A 301 11.19 23.25 -8.96
N ASN A 302 11.54 23.55 -10.22
CA ASN A 302 11.96 22.59 -11.24
C ASN A 302 10.90 21.51 -11.53
N LEU A 303 9.65 21.92 -11.74
CA LEU A 303 8.52 21.03 -12.02
C LEU A 303 8.08 21.14 -13.49
N ASP A 304 8.30 20.08 -14.27
CA ASP A 304 8.15 20.11 -15.74
C ASP A 304 6.71 19.84 -16.24
N TYR A 305 5.86 19.21 -15.43
CA TYR A 305 4.58 18.63 -15.86
C TYR A 305 3.35 19.42 -15.41
N ILE A 306 3.51 20.45 -14.57
CA ILE A 306 2.41 21.33 -14.11
C ILE A 306 1.65 21.97 -15.27
N CYS A 307 2.34 22.25 -16.39
CA CYS A 307 1.71 22.82 -17.59
C CYS A 307 0.59 21.96 -18.19
N LYS A 308 0.50 20.66 -17.83
CA LYS A 308 -0.58 19.75 -18.24
C LYS A 308 -1.88 19.94 -17.45
N ALA A 309 -1.86 20.65 -16.32
CA ALA A 309 -3.06 20.92 -15.54
C ALA A 309 -4.00 21.91 -16.25
N SER A 310 -5.26 21.89 -15.86
CA SER A 310 -6.18 23.02 -16.10
C SER A 310 -6.06 24.03 -14.96
N PHE A 311 -6.22 25.31 -15.27
CA PHE A 311 -6.12 26.39 -14.30
C PHE A 311 -7.45 27.15 -14.25
N GLN A 312 -7.93 27.47 -13.05
CA GLN A 312 -9.13 28.27 -12.88
C GLN A 312 -8.83 29.48 -11.99
N SER A 313 -8.85 30.67 -12.60
CA SER A 313 -8.78 31.92 -11.86
C SER A 313 -10.05 32.11 -11.03
N MET A 314 -9.87 32.60 -9.80
CA MET A 314 -10.96 33.01 -8.91
C MET A 314 -11.59 34.34 -9.35
N ASN A 315 -10.94 35.07 -10.26
CA ASN A 315 -11.38 36.35 -10.82
C ASN A 315 -12.13 36.20 -12.15
N ASP A 316 -12.33 34.97 -12.64
CA ASP A 316 -13.14 34.69 -13.83
C ASP A 316 -14.62 35.03 -13.56
N GLU A 317 -15.05 36.21 -14.03
CA GLU A 317 -16.42 36.70 -13.85
C GLU A 317 -17.49 35.82 -14.49
N ALA A 318 -17.15 35.12 -15.59
CA ALA A 318 -18.11 34.21 -16.22
C ALA A 318 -18.37 33.01 -15.30
N MET A 319 -17.31 32.46 -14.71
CA MET A 319 -17.42 31.37 -13.76
C MET A 319 -18.06 31.81 -12.43
N LEU A 320 -17.66 32.96 -11.90
CA LEU A 320 -18.24 33.53 -10.67
C LEU A 320 -19.75 33.74 -10.79
N LYS A 321 -20.23 34.27 -11.92
CA LYS A 321 -21.67 34.47 -12.15
C LYS A 321 -22.46 33.17 -12.07
N HIS A 322 -21.94 32.09 -12.66
CA HIS A 322 -22.56 30.76 -12.57
C HIS A 322 -22.52 30.21 -11.14
N MET A 323 -21.40 30.36 -10.43
CA MET A 323 -21.25 29.92 -9.04
C MET A 323 -22.19 30.66 -8.09
N ILE A 324 -22.27 31.99 -8.19
CA ILE A 324 -23.14 32.83 -7.34
C ILE A 324 -24.61 32.40 -7.52
N THR A 325 -25.06 32.30 -8.77
CA THR A 325 -26.43 31.88 -9.10
C THR A 325 -26.74 30.53 -8.45
N LYS A 326 -25.84 29.55 -8.62
CA LYS A 326 -26.05 28.20 -8.08
C LYS A 326 -25.97 28.17 -6.55
N LEU A 327 -25.08 28.95 -5.95
CA LEU A 327 -24.90 29.01 -4.51
C LEU A 327 -26.12 29.62 -3.81
N CYS A 328 -26.67 30.71 -4.37
CA CYS A 328 -27.92 31.30 -3.91
C CYS A 328 -29.09 30.31 -4.02
N GLU A 329 -29.20 29.54 -5.11
CA GLU A 329 -30.21 28.48 -5.25
C GLU A 329 -30.07 27.41 -4.15
N LEU A 330 -28.86 26.87 -3.95
CA LEU A 330 -28.61 25.82 -2.97
C LEU A 330 -28.82 26.27 -1.52
N ARG A 331 -28.58 27.57 -1.25
CA ARG A 331 -28.70 28.18 0.08
C ARG A 331 -29.90 29.11 0.22
N ALA A 332 -30.89 29.02 -0.67
CA ALA A 332 -32.10 29.86 -0.65
C ALA A 332 -32.86 29.78 0.68
N LYS A 333 -32.94 28.58 1.29
CA LYS A 333 -33.56 28.37 2.62
C LYS A 333 -32.90 29.14 3.75
N LYS A 334 -31.65 29.59 3.57
CA LYS A 334 -30.89 30.40 4.53
C LYS A 334 -30.86 31.88 4.16
N GLY A 335 -31.52 32.27 3.06
CA GLY A 335 -31.60 33.67 2.62
C GLY A 335 -30.29 34.26 2.11
N LEU A 336 -29.39 33.44 1.56
CA LEU A 336 -28.08 33.92 1.08
C LEU A 336 -28.22 34.88 -0.11
N SER A 337 -27.75 36.11 0.06
CA SER A 337 -27.71 37.13 -1.00
C SER A 337 -26.57 36.91 -2.00
N GLU A 338 -26.66 37.49 -3.19
CA GLU A 338 -25.59 37.42 -4.20
C GLU A 338 -24.28 38.04 -3.71
N GLN A 339 -24.36 39.12 -2.92
CA GLN A 339 -23.19 39.78 -2.35
C GLN A 339 -22.46 38.87 -1.34
N GLU A 340 -23.21 38.21 -0.45
CA GLU A 340 -22.65 37.25 0.51
C GLU A 340 -22.10 36.00 -0.19
N ALA A 341 -22.78 35.54 -1.25
CA ALA A 341 -22.30 34.43 -2.07
C ALA A 341 -20.97 34.77 -2.74
N ARG A 342 -20.84 35.98 -3.30
CA ARG A 342 -19.59 36.47 -3.89
C ARG A 342 -18.47 36.60 -2.87
N GLU A 343 -18.79 37.02 -1.65
CA GLU A 343 -17.80 37.08 -0.56
C GLU A 343 -17.32 35.67 -0.15
N GLN A 344 -18.23 34.69 -0.06
CA GLN A 344 -17.87 33.30 0.25
C GLN A 344 -16.97 32.68 -0.82
N LEU A 345 -17.14 33.05 -2.09
CA LEU A 345 -16.34 32.56 -3.21
C LEU A 345 -14.91 33.12 -3.25
N LYS A 346 -14.56 34.06 -2.37
CA LYS A 346 -13.15 34.47 -2.18
C LYS A 346 -12.34 33.43 -1.40
N ASP A 347 -13.00 32.49 -0.73
CA ASP A 347 -12.34 31.34 -0.12
C ASP A 347 -12.10 30.26 -1.18
N ALA A 348 -10.82 29.90 -1.39
CA ALA A 348 -10.44 28.95 -2.44
C ALA A 348 -11.10 27.57 -2.23
N SER A 349 -11.27 27.11 -0.98
CA SER A 349 -11.92 25.83 -0.69
C SER A 349 -13.39 25.87 -1.08
N TYR A 350 -14.09 26.97 -0.80
CA TYR A 350 -15.47 27.19 -1.20
C TYR A 350 -15.60 27.27 -2.73
N PHE A 351 -14.72 28.02 -3.38
CA PHE A 351 -14.66 28.14 -4.84
C PHE A 351 -14.44 26.77 -5.50
N GLY A 352 -13.45 26.00 -5.03
CA GLY A 352 -13.19 24.66 -5.51
C GLY A 352 -14.36 23.70 -5.27
N THR A 353 -15.04 23.82 -4.13
CA THR A 353 -16.25 23.03 -3.84
C THR A 353 -17.35 23.33 -4.85
N MET A 354 -17.49 24.59 -5.26
CA MET A 354 -18.47 24.97 -6.29
C MET A 354 -18.11 24.46 -7.68
N LEU A 355 -16.82 24.31 -8.03
CA LEU A 355 -16.42 23.62 -9.27
C LEU A 355 -16.91 22.18 -9.29
N VAL A 356 -16.76 21.47 -8.15
CA VAL A 356 -17.27 20.11 -7.99
C VAL A 356 -18.80 20.08 -8.09
N VAL A 357 -19.51 21.00 -7.43
CA VAL A 357 -20.99 21.11 -7.51
C VAL A 357 -21.46 21.32 -8.95
N LEU A 358 -20.83 22.24 -9.68
CA LEU A 358 -21.15 22.57 -11.08
C LEU A 358 -20.73 21.49 -12.09
N GLY A 359 -20.08 20.41 -11.65
CA GLY A 359 -19.66 19.31 -12.52
C GLY A 359 -18.44 19.64 -13.37
N GLN A 360 -17.68 20.68 -13.02
CA GLN A 360 -16.38 20.97 -13.64
C GLN A 360 -15.30 20.01 -13.15
N ALA A 361 -15.52 19.39 -11.99
CA ALA A 361 -14.64 18.39 -11.40
C ALA A 361 -15.44 17.29 -10.70
N ASP A 362 -14.79 16.14 -10.53
CA ASP A 362 -15.34 14.96 -9.88
C ASP A 362 -15.11 14.97 -8.36
N GLY A 363 -14.07 15.66 -7.88
CA GLY A 363 -13.73 15.75 -6.46
C GLY A 363 -12.79 16.90 -6.10
N LEU A 364 -12.54 17.08 -4.80
CA LEU A 364 -11.68 18.14 -4.26
C LEU A 364 -10.75 17.65 -3.17
N VAL A 365 -9.52 18.15 -3.16
CA VAL A 365 -8.57 17.98 -2.06
C VAL A 365 -8.04 19.34 -1.62
N SER A 366 -8.15 19.66 -0.33
CA SER A 366 -7.67 20.93 0.27
C SER A 366 -7.30 20.72 1.74
N GLY A 367 -6.76 21.73 2.44
CA GLY A 367 -6.43 21.66 3.87
C GLY A 367 -4.93 21.73 4.18
N SER A 368 -4.06 21.80 3.16
CA SER A 368 -2.60 21.89 3.37
C SER A 368 -2.19 23.19 4.06
N ILE A 369 -3.00 24.25 3.92
CA ILE A 369 -2.84 25.54 4.60
C ILE A 369 -4.12 25.98 5.35
N ASN A 370 -5.26 25.37 5.06
CA ASN A 370 -6.54 25.67 5.70
C ASN A 370 -6.82 24.81 6.95
N SER A 371 -7.85 25.19 7.72
CA SER A 371 -8.36 24.33 8.80
C SER A 371 -9.34 23.30 8.25
N THR A 372 -9.38 22.10 8.83
CA THR A 372 -10.36 21.05 8.50
C THR A 372 -11.80 21.59 8.48
N ALA A 373 -12.14 22.46 9.42
CA ALA A 373 -13.46 23.09 9.47
C ALA A 373 -13.74 23.96 8.23
N ASN A 374 -12.74 24.63 7.66
CA ASN A 374 -12.89 25.44 6.44
C ASN A 374 -12.97 24.56 5.18
N THR A 375 -12.28 23.43 5.14
CA THR A 375 -12.37 22.47 4.02
C THR A 375 -13.72 21.74 4.01
N VAL A 376 -14.19 21.28 5.17
CA VAL A 376 -15.38 20.43 5.29
C VAL A 376 -16.69 21.24 5.22
N ARG A 377 -16.71 22.45 5.80
CA ARG A 377 -17.94 23.27 5.89
C ARG A 377 -18.60 23.54 4.53
N PRO A 378 -17.88 23.95 3.47
CA PRO A 378 -18.46 24.12 2.15
C PRO A 378 -19.07 22.82 1.64
N ALA A 379 -18.36 21.69 1.74
CA ALA A 379 -18.85 20.38 1.31
C ALA A 379 -20.18 20.01 1.99
N LEU A 380 -20.30 20.21 3.31
CA LEU A 380 -21.54 19.96 4.04
C LEU A 380 -22.68 20.92 3.64
N GLN A 381 -22.36 22.18 3.30
CA GLN A 381 -23.36 23.18 2.93
C GLN A 381 -23.93 22.96 1.52
N VAL A 382 -23.08 22.64 0.53
CA VAL A 382 -23.48 22.63 -0.88
C VAL A 382 -23.47 21.24 -1.54
N ILE A 383 -22.56 20.33 -1.15
CA ILE A 383 -22.52 18.96 -1.69
C ILE A 383 -23.50 18.05 -0.93
N LYS A 384 -23.55 18.20 0.41
CA LYS A 384 -24.41 17.43 1.33
C LYS A 384 -24.12 15.92 1.31
N THR A 385 -24.86 15.19 2.13
CA THR A 385 -24.74 13.73 2.24
C THR A 385 -25.39 13.00 1.06
N LYS A 386 -24.95 11.76 0.82
CA LYS A 386 -25.60 10.84 -0.13
C LYS A 386 -27.06 10.56 0.31
N PRO A 387 -27.96 10.24 -0.63
CA PRO A 387 -29.30 9.75 -0.29
C PRO A 387 -29.23 8.59 0.72
N GLY A 388 -30.08 8.62 1.75
CA GLY A 388 -30.10 7.63 2.82
C GLY A 388 -29.00 7.79 3.89
N THR A 389 -28.02 8.69 3.69
CA THR A 389 -26.97 8.97 4.67
C THR A 389 -27.26 10.27 5.42
N LYS A 390 -27.23 10.24 6.76
CA LYS A 390 -27.49 11.41 7.61
C LYS A 390 -26.23 12.08 8.17
N LEU A 391 -25.10 11.37 8.12
CA LEU A 391 -23.87 11.73 8.79
C LEU A 391 -22.68 11.62 7.84
N VAL A 392 -21.74 12.57 7.95
CA VAL A 392 -20.42 12.48 7.34
C VAL A 392 -19.42 12.13 8.44
N SER A 393 -18.50 11.21 8.18
CA SER A 393 -17.42 10.86 9.09
C SER A 393 -16.05 10.94 8.42
N GLY A 394 -15.00 11.14 9.20
CA GLY A 394 -13.63 11.22 8.70
C GLY A 394 -12.82 9.99 9.11
N ALA A 395 -12.51 9.11 8.16
CA ALA A 395 -11.71 7.92 8.42
C ALA A 395 -10.27 8.09 7.92
N PHE A 396 -9.30 7.45 8.57
CA PHE A 396 -7.94 7.32 8.07
C PHE A 396 -7.66 5.89 7.66
N ILE A 397 -7.00 5.72 6.53
CA ILE A 397 -6.37 4.45 6.17
C ILE A 397 -4.98 4.45 6.80
N MET A 398 -4.80 3.57 7.78
CA MET A 398 -3.55 3.37 8.50
C MET A 398 -2.78 2.23 7.81
N CYS A 399 -1.72 2.59 7.10
CA CYS A 399 -0.84 1.63 6.42
C CYS A 399 0.35 1.30 7.33
N PHE A 400 0.28 0.16 7.99
CA PHE A 400 1.39 -0.43 8.74
C PHE A 400 2.29 -1.23 7.79
N LYS A 401 3.48 -1.61 8.25
CA LYS A 401 4.47 -2.33 7.43
C LYS A 401 3.93 -3.63 6.83
N ASP A 402 3.04 -4.30 7.55
CA ASP A 402 2.57 -5.66 7.28
C ASP A 402 1.08 -5.74 6.92
N HIS A 403 0.30 -4.68 7.19
CA HIS A 403 -1.14 -4.65 6.92
C HIS A 403 -1.71 -3.24 6.87
N VAL A 404 -2.97 -3.14 6.44
CA VAL A 404 -3.73 -1.89 6.38
C VAL A 404 -4.96 -1.99 7.29
N ALA A 405 -5.26 -0.91 8.00
CA ALA A 405 -6.45 -0.77 8.83
C ALA A 405 -7.17 0.56 8.56
N ILE A 406 -8.43 0.66 8.98
CA ILE A 406 -9.21 1.90 8.95
C ILE A 406 -9.48 2.36 10.37
N PHE A 407 -9.18 3.62 10.67
CA PHE A 407 -9.48 4.27 11.94
C PHE A 407 -10.58 5.33 11.70
N ALA A 408 -11.71 5.22 12.40
CA ALA A 408 -12.86 6.10 12.18
C ALA A 408 -13.66 6.31 13.48
N ASP A 409 -14.38 7.41 13.73
CA ASP A 409 -14.17 8.73 13.15
C ASP A 409 -13.01 9.41 13.88
N CYS A 410 -12.15 10.10 13.15
CA CYS A 410 -10.96 10.76 13.67
C CYS A 410 -10.89 12.26 13.33
N ALA A 411 -11.90 12.80 12.63
CA ALA A 411 -11.86 14.19 12.16
C ALA A 411 -13.17 14.98 12.27
N ILE A 412 -14.35 14.33 12.22
CA ILE A 412 -15.61 15.07 11.99
C ILE A 412 -16.51 15.15 13.22
N ASN A 413 -16.86 14.02 13.84
CA ASN A 413 -17.92 13.97 14.85
C ASN A 413 -17.36 13.96 16.28
N PRO A 414 -17.51 15.04 17.08
CA PRO A 414 -16.89 15.12 18.41
C PRO A 414 -17.37 14.06 19.39
N ASN A 415 -18.69 13.92 19.54
CA ASN A 415 -19.35 13.02 20.49
C ASN A 415 -20.53 12.35 19.78
N PRO A 416 -20.29 11.34 18.92
CA PRO A 416 -21.36 10.63 18.23
C PRO A 416 -22.23 9.86 19.22
N ASN A 417 -23.55 9.85 19.00
CA ASN A 417 -24.45 8.94 19.74
C ASN A 417 -24.41 7.51 19.14
N ALA A 418 -25.13 6.56 19.76
CA ALA A 418 -25.12 5.16 19.34
C ALA A 418 -25.56 4.95 17.87
N GLU A 419 -26.59 5.67 17.40
CA GLU A 419 -27.04 5.59 16.00
C GLU A 419 -25.99 6.11 15.02
N GLN A 420 -25.36 7.24 15.36
CA GLN A 420 -24.29 7.85 14.58
C GLN A 420 -23.06 6.95 14.53
N LEU A 421 -22.69 6.35 15.67
CA LEU A 421 -21.55 5.44 15.76
C LEU A 421 -21.78 4.16 14.93
N ALA A 422 -23.02 3.64 14.92
CA ALA A 422 -23.41 2.55 14.04
C ALA A 422 -23.33 2.93 12.54
N ASP A 423 -23.76 4.14 12.18
CA ASP A 423 -23.63 4.64 10.81
C ASP A 423 -22.15 4.81 10.40
N ILE A 424 -21.29 5.31 11.29
CA ILE A 424 -19.82 5.43 11.08
C ILE A 424 -19.21 4.05 10.82
N ALA A 425 -19.61 3.04 11.59
CA ALA A 425 -19.11 1.68 11.43
C ALA A 425 -19.43 1.09 10.06
N ILE A 426 -20.68 1.23 9.61
CA ILE A 426 -21.14 0.75 8.30
C ILE A 426 -20.46 1.52 7.16
N GLN A 427 -20.35 2.84 7.27
CA GLN A 427 -19.62 3.66 6.30
C GLN A 427 -18.16 3.23 6.20
N SER A 428 -17.50 3.01 7.33
CA SER A 428 -16.09 2.59 7.38
C SER A 428 -15.87 1.19 6.84
N ALA A 429 -16.79 0.26 7.09
CA ALA A 429 -16.75 -1.06 6.47
C ALA A 429 -16.89 -1.00 4.94
N ASN A 430 -17.77 -0.14 4.43
CA ASN A 430 -17.94 0.07 2.99
C ASN A 430 -16.69 0.70 2.38
N THR A 431 -16.07 1.67 3.06
CA THR A 431 -14.78 2.23 2.67
C THR A 431 -13.71 1.13 2.62
N ALA A 432 -13.62 0.27 3.63
CA ALA A 432 -12.68 -0.87 3.64
C ALA A 432 -12.85 -1.77 2.42
N LYS A 433 -14.10 -2.15 2.10
CA LYS A 433 -14.42 -2.97 0.93
C LYS A 433 -14.01 -2.30 -0.38
N ALA A 434 -14.25 -0.99 -0.53
CA ALA A 434 -13.84 -0.24 -1.72
C ALA A 434 -12.32 -0.28 -1.94
N PHE A 435 -11.55 -0.32 -0.85
CA PHE A 435 -10.09 -0.49 -0.89
C PHE A 435 -9.61 -1.94 -0.93
N GLY A 436 -10.51 -2.92 -1.07
CA GLY A 436 -10.16 -4.35 -1.19
C GLY A 436 -9.86 -5.03 0.14
N LEU A 437 -10.24 -4.43 1.27
CA LEU A 437 -10.14 -5.04 2.59
C LEU A 437 -11.43 -5.80 2.92
N ASP A 438 -11.28 -6.98 3.53
CA ASP A 438 -12.40 -7.73 4.12
C ASP A 438 -12.72 -7.16 5.51
N PRO A 439 -13.81 -6.40 5.71
CA PRO A 439 -14.01 -5.60 6.91
C PRO A 439 -14.38 -6.46 8.12
N LYS A 440 -13.53 -6.36 9.15
CA LYS A 440 -13.75 -6.84 10.50
C LYS A 440 -13.78 -5.64 11.42
N VAL A 441 -14.98 -5.25 11.83
CA VAL A 441 -15.25 -4.02 12.57
C VAL A 441 -15.12 -4.25 14.07
N GLY A 442 -14.33 -3.42 14.74
CA GLY A 442 -14.23 -3.35 16.19
C GLY A 442 -14.82 -2.04 16.69
N MET A 443 -15.91 -2.11 17.44
CA MET A 443 -16.52 -0.97 18.12
C MET A 443 -15.77 -0.71 19.42
N LEU A 444 -14.87 0.26 19.42
CA LEU A 444 -13.89 0.44 20.48
C LEU A 444 -14.49 1.05 21.75
N SER A 445 -14.00 0.54 22.89
CA SER A 445 -14.31 1.05 24.22
C SER A 445 -13.16 0.74 25.18
N TYR A 446 -13.21 1.27 26.40
CA TYR A 446 -12.34 0.82 27.49
C TYR A 446 -12.80 -0.54 28.09
N SER A 447 -13.95 -1.07 27.66
CA SER A 447 -14.49 -2.38 28.05
C SER A 447 -14.38 -3.41 26.91
N THR A 448 -14.23 -4.69 27.26
CA THR A 448 -14.34 -5.81 26.31
C THR A 448 -15.49 -6.71 26.72
N LEU A 449 -16.52 -6.79 25.87
CA LEU A 449 -17.67 -7.71 25.99
C LEU A 449 -18.25 -7.78 27.42
N GLY A 450 -18.55 -6.61 28.00
CA GLY A 450 -19.18 -6.49 29.32
C GLY A 450 -18.23 -6.52 30.54
N SER A 451 -16.90 -6.44 30.34
CA SER A 451 -15.93 -6.39 31.45
C SER A 451 -16.02 -5.11 32.29
N GLY A 452 -16.42 -4.01 31.69
CA GLY A 452 -16.68 -2.71 32.31
C GLY A 452 -18.14 -2.30 32.16
N LYS A 453 -18.57 -1.29 32.92
CA LYS A 453 -19.92 -0.70 32.86
C LYS A 453 -19.81 0.81 32.90
N GLY A 454 -20.70 1.50 32.19
CA GLY A 454 -20.80 2.95 32.21
C GLY A 454 -21.41 3.49 30.91
N PRO A 455 -21.80 4.77 30.89
CA PRO A 455 -22.52 5.37 29.76
C PRO A 455 -21.81 5.18 28.41
N ASP A 456 -20.48 5.31 28.38
CA ASP A 456 -19.71 5.14 27.14
C ASP A 456 -19.67 3.68 26.67
N VAL A 457 -19.70 2.72 27.61
CA VAL A 457 -19.78 1.28 27.28
C VAL A 457 -21.17 0.96 26.74
N ASP A 458 -22.20 1.40 27.45
CA ASP A 458 -23.60 1.17 27.08
C ASP A 458 -23.91 1.76 25.69
N MET A 459 -23.36 2.94 25.38
CA MET A 459 -23.46 3.57 24.05
C MET A 459 -22.82 2.70 22.96
N VAL A 460 -21.61 2.18 23.19
CA VAL A 460 -20.89 1.36 22.21
C VAL A 460 -21.58 -0.01 22.01
N GLU A 461 -22.12 -0.59 23.08
CA GLU A 461 -22.90 -1.82 23.02
C GLU A 461 -24.21 -1.62 22.23
N GLU A 462 -24.93 -0.53 22.48
CA GLU A 462 -26.12 -0.18 21.71
C GLU A 462 -25.78 0.10 20.23
N ALA A 463 -24.68 0.82 19.95
CA ALA A 463 -24.21 1.02 18.59
C ALA A 463 -23.90 -0.33 17.90
N THR A 464 -23.26 -1.25 18.61
CA THR A 464 -22.94 -2.60 18.10
C THR A 464 -24.21 -3.37 17.76
N ARG A 465 -25.24 -3.29 18.62
CA ARG A 465 -26.57 -3.90 18.38
C ARG A 465 -27.20 -3.31 17.11
N LEU A 466 -27.19 -1.99 16.96
CA LEU A 466 -27.74 -1.30 15.78
C LEU A 466 -27.00 -1.66 14.49
N VAL A 467 -25.68 -1.90 14.53
CA VAL A 467 -24.93 -2.39 13.36
C VAL A 467 -25.43 -3.77 12.94
N HIS A 468 -25.62 -4.70 13.88
CA HIS A 468 -26.15 -6.03 13.56
C HIS A 468 -27.56 -5.97 12.95
N GLU A 469 -28.41 -5.04 13.39
CA GLU A 469 -29.75 -4.85 12.82
C GLU A 469 -29.71 -4.28 11.41
N LYS A 470 -28.88 -3.27 11.17
CA LYS A 470 -28.80 -2.56 9.88
C LYS A 470 -27.97 -3.31 8.83
N ALA A 471 -26.97 -4.08 9.26
CA ALA A 471 -26.05 -4.81 8.40
C ALA A 471 -25.72 -6.21 8.98
N PRO A 472 -26.66 -7.18 8.94
CA PRO A 472 -26.50 -8.49 9.57
C PRO A 472 -25.30 -9.31 9.10
N ASP A 473 -24.87 -9.12 7.86
CA ASP A 473 -23.74 -9.83 7.25
C ASP A 473 -22.37 -9.22 7.61
N LEU A 474 -22.35 -8.04 8.26
CA LEU A 474 -21.11 -7.36 8.60
C LEU A 474 -20.47 -8.01 9.82
N GLN A 475 -19.21 -8.43 9.67
CA GLN A 475 -18.42 -8.92 10.79
C GLN A 475 -18.10 -7.76 11.74
N VAL A 476 -18.82 -7.69 12.87
CA VAL A 476 -18.62 -6.67 13.90
C VAL A 476 -18.48 -7.29 15.29
N VAL A 477 -17.58 -6.72 16.10
CA VAL A 477 -17.42 -7.05 17.52
C VAL A 477 -17.39 -5.75 18.33
N GLY A 478 -18.08 -5.75 19.47
CA GLY A 478 -18.19 -4.59 20.33
C GLY A 478 -19.01 -4.88 21.58
N SER A 479 -18.83 -4.17 22.69
CA SER A 479 -17.71 -3.25 22.95
C SER A 479 -16.37 -4.01 23.06
N ILE A 480 -15.26 -3.45 22.57
CA ILE A 480 -13.94 -4.11 22.61
C ILE A 480 -12.79 -3.12 22.87
N GLN A 481 -11.82 -3.53 23.70
CA GLN A 481 -10.58 -2.77 23.88
C GLN A 481 -9.63 -2.94 22.68
N PHE A 482 -8.77 -1.94 22.45
CA PHE A 482 -7.84 -1.95 21.32
C PHE A 482 -6.91 -3.17 21.31
N ASP A 483 -6.40 -3.58 22.48
CA ASP A 483 -5.52 -4.74 22.61
C ASP A 483 -6.21 -6.06 22.21
N ALA A 484 -7.46 -6.26 22.63
CA ALA A 484 -8.28 -7.41 22.25
C ALA A 484 -8.75 -7.35 20.78
N ALA A 485 -8.95 -6.16 20.22
CA ALA A 485 -9.26 -5.99 18.80
C ALA A 485 -8.06 -6.33 17.91
N TRP A 486 -6.86 -5.94 18.33
CA TRP A 486 -5.61 -6.03 17.56
C TRP A 486 -4.87 -7.37 17.71
N SER A 487 -4.78 -7.92 18.92
CA SER A 487 -3.92 -9.07 19.22
C SER A 487 -4.72 -10.37 19.36
N PRO A 488 -4.50 -11.38 18.51
CA PRO A 488 -5.09 -12.71 18.67
C PRO A 488 -4.80 -13.33 20.04
N THR A 489 -3.58 -13.10 20.57
CA THR A 489 -3.17 -13.58 21.89
C THR A 489 -4.03 -12.97 22.99
N VAL A 490 -4.24 -11.65 22.97
CA VAL A 490 -5.09 -10.98 23.97
C VAL A 490 -6.56 -11.37 23.79
N ALA A 491 -7.04 -11.45 22.54
CA ALA A 491 -8.39 -11.87 22.21
C ALA A 491 -8.72 -13.26 22.77
N SER A 492 -7.78 -14.21 22.70
CA SER A 492 -7.97 -15.57 23.25
C SER A 492 -8.24 -15.58 24.76
N SER A 493 -7.80 -14.54 25.49
CA SER A 493 -8.05 -14.37 26.92
C SER A 493 -9.30 -13.54 27.19
N LYS A 494 -9.45 -12.37 26.53
CA LYS A 494 -10.48 -11.36 26.84
C LYS A 494 -11.79 -11.54 26.06
N ALA A 495 -11.75 -12.19 24.90
CA ALA A 495 -12.89 -12.34 23.99
C ALA A 495 -13.04 -13.79 23.51
N LYS A 496 -13.06 -14.73 24.46
CA LYS A 496 -13.12 -16.18 24.20
C LYS A 496 -14.30 -16.55 23.29
N GLY A 497 -14.01 -17.31 22.24
CA GLY A 497 -15.03 -17.80 21.30
C GLY A 497 -15.46 -16.79 20.23
N ASN A 498 -14.96 -15.55 20.25
CA ASN A 498 -15.24 -14.56 19.21
C ASN A 498 -14.21 -14.67 18.07
N SER A 499 -14.66 -14.96 16.84
CA SER A 499 -13.79 -15.15 15.67
C SER A 499 -13.30 -13.85 15.02
N ILE A 500 -13.80 -12.70 15.46
CA ILE A 500 -13.49 -11.37 14.91
C ILE A 500 -12.43 -10.67 15.77
N ALA A 501 -12.51 -10.82 17.09
CA ALA A 501 -11.54 -10.29 18.04
C ALA A 501 -10.11 -10.80 17.72
N GLY A 502 -9.13 -9.90 17.79
CA GLY A 502 -7.74 -10.15 17.41
C GLY A 502 -7.47 -10.07 15.90
N HIS A 503 -8.52 -9.86 15.09
CA HIS A 503 -8.43 -9.77 13.64
C HIS A 503 -9.15 -8.54 13.09
N VAL A 504 -9.43 -7.55 13.93
CA VAL A 504 -10.10 -6.29 13.54
C VAL A 504 -9.19 -5.51 12.60
N ASN A 505 -9.77 -4.98 11.52
CA ASN A 505 -9.08 -4.07 10.59
C ASN A 505 -9.87 -2.78 10.33
N VAL A 506 -11.07 -2.64 10.91
CA VAL A 506 -11.83 -1.38 10.92
C VAL A 506 -12.13 -1.02 12.37
N PHE A 507 -11.45 0.00 12.87
CA PHE A 507 -11.46 0.44 14.26
C PHE A 507 -12.37 1.67 14.39
N VAL A 508 -13.50 1.50 15.07
CA VAL A 508 -14.49 2.56 15.29
C VAL A 508 -14.33 3.14 16.69
N PHE A 509 -13.78 4.34 16.80
CA PHE A 509 -13.54 5.06 18.04
C PHE A 509 -14.83 5.66 18.61
N PRO A 510 -14.99 5.67 19.95
CA PRO A 510 -16.23 6.13 20.59
C PRO A 510 -16.45 7.64 20.46
N ASP A 511 -15.37 8.42 20.32
CA ASP A 511 -15.40 9.87 20.19
C ASP A 511 -14.17 10.41 19.43
N LEU A 512 -14.22 11.69 19.06
CA LEU A 512 -13.17 12.36 18.29
C LEU A 512 -11.86 12.50 19.07
N CYS A 513 -11.89 12.67 20.39
CA CYS A 513 -10.68 12.76 21.19
C CYS A 513 -9.92 11.44 21.12
N ALA A 514 -10.60 10.32 21.35
CA ALA A 514 -10.04 8.98 21.26
C ALA A 514 -9.49 8.71 19.85
N GLY A 515 -10.29 8.97 18.81
CA GLY A 515 -9.87 8.77 17.42
C GLY A 515 -8.68 9.63 17.02
N ASN A 516 -8.76 10.94 17.24
CA ASN A 516 -7.74 11.89 16.81
C ASN A 516 -6.39 11.67 17.50
N ILE A 517 -6.41 11.46 18.82
CA ILE A 517 -5.20 11.16 19.59
C ILE A 517 -4.61 9.83 19.13
N ALA A 518 -5.44 8.78 18.98
CA ALA A 518 -4.96 7.45 18.65
C ALA A 518 -4.28 7.38 17.27
N TYR A 519 -4.90 7.87 16.19
CA TYR A 519 -4.27 7.76 14.86
C TYR A 519 -2.96 8.53 14.79
N LYS A 520 -2.87 9.71 15.44
CA LYS A 520 -1.64 10.50 15.49
C LYS A 520 -0.56 9.84 16.34
N ALA A 521 -0.94 9.32 17.52
CA ALA A 521 -0.01 8.60 18.38
C ALA A 521 0.55 7.38 17.65
N VAL A 522 -0.31 6.61 16.97
CA VAL A 522 0.08 5.44 16.16
C VAL A 522 0.97 5.86 14.99
N GLN A 523 0.59 6.85 14.20
CA GLN A 523 1.40 7.37 13.09
C GLN A 523 2.82 7.75 13.58
N ARG A 524 2.92 8.53 14.66
CA ARG A 524 4.19 9.05 15.17
C ARG A 524 5.05 8.01 15.88
N SER A 525 4.45 7.01 16.52
CA SER A 525 5.19 6.00 17.28
C SER A 525 5.55 4.74 16.49
N SER A 526 4.73 4.36 15.50
CA SER A 526 4.94 3.14 14.71
C SER A 526 5.62 3.36 13.36
N GLY A 527 5.62 4.61 12.88
CA GLY A 527 6.00 4.93 11.50
C GLY A 527 4.96 4.52 10.46
N ALA A 528 3.76 4.09 10.88
CA ALA A 528 2.66 3.85 9.97
C ALA A 528 2.29 5.13 9.22
N LEU A 529 2.01 4.97 7.93
CA LEU A 529 1.46 6.05 7.13
C LEU A 529 -0.04 6.18 7.43
N ALA A 530 -0.50 7.42 7.58
CA ALA A 530 -1.91 7.73 7.74
C ALA A 530 -2.41 8.49 6.50
N VAL A 531 -3.26 7.86 5.69
CA VAL A 531 -3.86 8.48 4.50
C VAL A 531 -5.27 8.97 4.84
N GLY A 532 -5.50 10.27 4.72
CA GLY A 532 -6.78 10.92 5.03
C GLY A 532 -6.64 12.27 5.77
N PRO A 533 -7.74 12.78 6.37
CA PRO A 533 -9.01 12.08 6.56
C PRO A 533 -9.83 11.95 5.28
N ILE A 534 -10.43 10.78 5.12
CA ILE A 534 -11.37 10.43 4.05
C ILE A 534 -12.77 10.76 4.53
N LEU A 535 -13.45 11.69 3.85
CA LEU A 535 -14.81 12.08 4.20
C LEU A 535 -15.82 11.11 3.60
N GLN A 536 -16.40 10.31 4.46
CA GLN A 536 -17.38 9.30 4.11
C GLN A 536 -18.78 9.88 4.11
N GLY A 537 -19.65 9.38 3.23
CA GLY A 537 -21.06 9.76 3.21
C GLY A 537 -21.40 11.02 2.42
N LEU A 538 -20.43 11.72 1.81
CA LEU A 538 -20.68 12.88 0.94
C LEU A 538 -21.16 12.50 -0.48
N ASN A 539 -22.03 13.34 -1.05
CA ASN A 539 -22.59 13.11 -2.39
C ASN A 539 -21.57 13.31 -3.52
N LYS A 540 -20.49 14.06 -3.29
CA LYS A 540 -19.30 14.21 -4.14
C LYS A 540 -18.05 14.16 -3.24
N PRO A 541 -16.97 13.46 -3.64
CA PRO A 541 -15.80 13.29 -2.79
C PRO A 541 -15.10 14.62 -2.55
N VAL A 542 -14.86 14.90 -1.28
CA VAL A 542 -14.09 16.05 -0.81
C VAL A 542 -13.24 15.55 0.33
N ASN A 543 -11.93 15.73 0.27
CA ASN A 543 -11.04 15.28 1.32
C ASN A 543 -10.18 16.42 1.85
N ASP A 544 -9.90 16.33 3.15
CA ASP A 544 -9.08 17.31 3.87
C ASP A 544 -7.65 16.77 3.99
N LEU A 545 -6.69 17.68 3.98
CA LEU A 545 -5.29 17.42 4.24
C LEU A 545 -4.94 17.96 5.63
N SER A 546 -4.00 17.30 6.30
CA SER A 546 -3.37 17.93 7.46
C SER A 546 -2.46 19.07 6.99
N ARG A 547 -2.39 20.16 7.76
CA ARG A 547 -1.38 21.21 7.54
C ARG A 547 0.06 20.67 7.60
N GLY A 548 0.27 19.57 8.31
CA GLY A 548 1.55 18.85 8.35
C GLY A 548 1.70 17.74 7.31
N ALA A 549 0.81 17.67 6.30
CA ALA A 549 0.85 16.65 5.25
C ALA A 549 2.15 16.76 4.44
N LEU A 550 2.71 15.60 4.12
CA LEU A 550 3.84 15.44 3.22
C LEU A 550 3.35 15.41 1.76
N VAL A 551 4.25 15.61 0.80
CA VAL A 551 3.94 15.49 -0.64
C VAL A 551 3.28 14.14 -0.93
N GLN A 552 3.79 13.06 -0.34
CA GLN A 552 3.23 11.72 -0.51
C GLN A 552 1.80 11.60 0.06
N ASP A 553 1.49 12.27 1.17
CA ASP A 553 0.13 12.27 1.73
C ASP A 553 -0.85 12.94 0.76
N ILE A 554 -0.42 14.01 0.09
CA ILE A 554 -1.21 14.71 -0.93
C ILE A 554 -1.44 13.82 -2.15
N ILE A 555 -0.39 13.20 -2.68
CA ILE A 555 -0.48 12.25 -3.82
C ILE A 555 -1.51 11.16 -3.51
N ASN A 556 -1.39 10.55 -2.34
CA ASN A 556 -2.29 9.48 -1.91
C ASN A 556 -3.73 9.98 -1.75
N THR A 557 -3.93 11.16 -1.14
CA THR A 557 -5.27 11.72 -0.91
C THR A 557 -5.96 12.09 -2.22
N VAL A 558 -5.22 12.62 -3.21
CA VAL A 558 -5.76 12.93 -4.54
C VAL A 558 -6.16 11.65 -5.28
N ALA A 559 -5.30 10.63 -5.32
CA ALA A 559 -5.62 9.35 -5.93
C ALA A 559 -6.83 8.68 -5.26
N LEU A 560 -6.92 8.78 -3.92
CA LEU A 560 -8.04 8.28 -3.16
C LEU A 560 -9.35 8.99 -3.53
N THR A 561 -9.31 10.32 -3.60
CA THR A 561 -10.47 11.15 -3.98
C THR A 561 -10.96 10.79 -5.38
N ALA A 562 -10.04 10.50 -6.31
CA ALA A 562 -10.38 10.02 -7.65
C ALA A 562 -11.10 8.66 -7.61
N ILE A 563 -10.63 7.69 -6.84
CA ILE A 563 -11.29 6.38 -6.69
C ILE A 563 -12.70 6.51 -6.09
N GLU A 564 -12.87 7.39 -5.10
CA GLU A 564 -14.20 7.67 -4.54
C GLU A 564 -15.16 8.28 -5.57
N ALA A 565 -14.64 9.02 -6.54
CA ALA A 565 -15.40 9.58 -7.65
C ALA A 565 -15.65 8.57 -8.79
N GLN A 566 -14.85 7.51 -8.91
CA GLN A 566 -15.08 6.40 -9.85
C GLN A 566 -16.22 5.48 -9.41
N SER A 567 -16.43 5.35 -8.10
CA SER A 567 -17.39 4.42 -7.51
C SER A 567 -18.85 4.91 -7.56
N LYS A 568 -19.22 5.70 -8.56
CA LYS A 568 -20.53 6.38 -8.69
C LYS A 568 -21.20 6.16 -10.03
#